data_AF-A0A966XYV7-F1
#
_entry.id   AF-A0A966XYV7-F1
#
_cell.length_a   1.000
_cell.length_b   1.000
_cell.length_c   1.000
_cell.angle_alpha   90.00
_cell.angle_beta   90.00
_cell.angle_gamma   90.00
#
_symmetry.space_group_name_H-M   'P 1'
#
loop_
_entity.id
_entity.type
_entity.pdbx_description
1 polymer ?
#
loop_
_entity_poly.entity_id
_entity_poly.type
_entity_poly.pdbx_seq_one_letter_code
_entity_poly.pdbx_strand_id
1 'polypeptide(L)' 'MGDDVKTILISEWAAAHYDPAPSLYVLRQWRERGEIHPAPERVGNKWMVRQDARRVTQGAPVRGGLLAQLGA' A
#
# COMPACT_ATOMS: atom_id res chain seq x y z
N MET A 1 -14.95 17.85 16.14
CA MET A 1 -13.54 17.45 16.29
C MET A 1 -13.14 16.95 14.92
N GLY A 2 -12.57 17.81 14.08
CA GLY A 2 -12.14 17.40 12.74
C GLY A 2 -10.83 16.69 12.89
N ASP A 3 -10.83 15.37 12.75
CA ASP A 3 -9.60 14.58 12.74
C ASP A 3 -8.83 15.03 11.50
N ASP A 4 -7.76 15.80 11.70
CA ASP A 4 -6.83 16.17 10.63
C ASP A 4 -6.14 14.87 10.19
N VAL A 5 -6.70 14.21 9.20
CA VAL A 5 -6.18 12.94 8.75
C VAL A 5 -4.89 13.21 7.98
N LYS A 6 -3.77 12.95 8.66
CA LYS A 6 -2.44 13.18 8.13
C LYS A 6 -2.23 12.40 6.83
N THR A 7 -1.80 13.10 5.79
CA THR A 7 -1.39 12.52 4.52
C THR A 7 0.13 12.32 4.50
N ILE A 8 0.59 11.14 4.11
CA ILE A 8 2.00 10.72 4.07
C ILE A 8 2.37 10.23 2.67
N LEU A 9 3.66 10.02 2.37
CA LEU A 9 4.04 9.47 1.06
C LEU A 9 3.57 8.03 0.91
N ILE A 10 3.16 7.64 -0.30
CA ILE A 10 2.74 6.26 -0.60
C ILE A 10 3.80 5.22 -0.23
N SER A 11 5.08 5.57 -0.35
CA SER A 11 6.22 4.72 0.05
C SER A 11 6.36 4.60 1.56
N GLU A 12 6.12 5.68 2.31
CA GLU A 12 6.15 5.66 3.78
C GLU A 12 4.97 4.89 4.34
N TRP A 13 3.77 5.11 3.78
CA TRP A 13 2.59 4.31 4.07
C TRP A 13 2.86 2.81 3.83
N ALA A 14 3.46 2.48 2.69
CA ALA A 14 3.78 1.09 2.39
C ALA A 14 4.76 0.47 3.39
N ALA A 15 5.80 1.21 3.79
CA ALA A 15 6.77 0.75 4.78
C ALA A 15 6.16 0.61 6.19
N ALA A 16 5.13 1.40 6.52
CA ALA A 16 4.43 1.29 7.80
C ALA A 16 3.43 0.12 7.85
N HIS A 17 2.88 -0.29 6.69
CA HIS A 17 1.82 -1.30 6.61
C HIS A 17 2.29 -2.69 6.17
N TYR A 18 3.46 -2.81 5.53
CA TYR A 18 3.96 -4.05 4.95
C TYR A 18 5.43 -4.28 5.29
N ASP A 19 5.77 -5.51 5.64
CA ASP A 19 7.14 -5.98 5.81
C ASP A 19 7.35 -7.31 5.04
N PRO A 20 8.26 -7.37 4.05
CA PRO A 20 9.06 -6.25 3.53
C PRO A 20 8.21 -5.23 2.76
N ALA A 21 8.64 -3.96 2.79
CA ALA A 21 7.94 -2.89 2.08
C ALA A 21 7.90 -3.19 0.56
N PRO A 22 6.71 -3.10 -0.09
CA PRO A 22 6.58 -3.33 -1.52
C PRO A 22 7.35 -2.27 -2.33
N SER A 23 7.81 -2.68 -3.52
CA SER A 23 8.54 -1.78 -4.41
C SER A 23 7.65 -0.67 -4.98
N LEU A 24 8.28 0.44 -5.42
CA LEU A 24 7.58 1.56 -6.06
C LEU A 24 6.76 1.13 -7.29
N TYR A 25 7.22 0.09 -8.01
CA TYR A 25 6.48 -0.48 -9.14
C TYR A 25 5.14 -1.07 -8.70
N VAL A 26 5.13 -1.86 -7.61
CA VAL A 26 3.91 -2.44 -7.05
C VAL A 26 2.96 -1.36 -6.54
N LEU A 27 3.49 -0.33 -5.85
CA LEU A 27 2.68 0.80 -5.39
C LEU A 27 2.04 1.57 -6.55
N ARG A 28 2.77 1.74 -7.65
CA ARG A 28 2.23 2.31 -8.89
C ARG A 28 1.09 1.47 -9.44
N GLN A 29 1.24 0.14 -9.47
CA GLN A 29 0.18 -0.76 -9.92
C GLN A 29 -1.06 -0.66 -9.03
N TRP A 30 -0.91 -0.65 -7.71
CA TRP A 30 -2.05 -0.49 -6.79
C TRP A 30 -2.78 0.83 -7.00
N ARG A 31 -2.05 1.93 -7.19
CA ARG A 31 -2.63 3.23 -7.55
C ARG A 31 -3.39 3.17 -8.88
N GLU A 32 -2.76 2.62 -9.93
CA GLU A 32 -3.38 2.51 -11.27
C GLU A 32 -4.61 1.60 -11.28
N ARG A 33 -4.64 0.59 -10.40
CA ARG A 33 -5.76 -0.34 -10.23
C ARG A 33 -6.85 0.18 -9.29
N GLY A 34 -6.65 1.33 -8.64
CA GLY A 34 -7.58 1.86 -7.64
C GLY A 34 -7.66 1.02 -6.36
N GLU A 35 -6.60 0.28 -6.02
CA GLU A 35 -6.60 -0.64 -4.87
C GLU A 35 -6.32 0.07 -3.53
N ILE A 36 -6.07 1.38 -3.50
CA ILE A 36 -5.78 2.13 -2.26
C ILE A 36 -6.95 3.06 -1.96
N HIS A 37 -7.54 2.92 -0.78
CA HIS A 37 -8.69 3.71 -0.33
C HIS A 37 -8.47 4.35 1.04
N PRO A 38 -8.70 5.67 1.19
CA PRO A 38 -9.11 6.61 0.14
C PRO A 38 -8.03 6.79 -0.94
N ALA A 39 -8.46 7.23 -2.14
CA ALA A 39 -7.61 7.32 -3.31
C ALA A 39 -6.37 8.21 -3.03
N PRO A 40 -5.18 7.83 -3.52
CA PRO A 40 -3.99 8.65 -3.42
C PRO A 40 -4.18 10.00 -4.12
N GLU A 41 -3.72 11.07 -3.48
CA GLU A 41 -3.68 12.41 -4.06
C GLU A 41 -2.30 12.70 -4.65
N ARG A 42 -2.27 13.37 -5.80
CA ARG A 42 -1.01 13.84 -6.39
C ARG A 42 -0.72 15.26 -5.91
N VAL A 43 0.33 15.40 -5.10
CA VAL A 43 0.84 16.70 -4.65
C VAL A 43 2.18 16.95 -5.33
N GLY A 44 2.17 17.82 -6.34
CA GLY A 44 3.32 18.07 -7.22
C GLY A 44 3.74 16.82 -7.99
N ASN A 45 4.95 16.30 -7.70
CA ASN A 45 5.47 15.07 -8.31
C ASN A 45 5.43 13.85 -7.37
N LYS A 46 4.77 13.97 -6.21
CA LYS A 46 4.69 12.91 -5.20
C LYS A 46 3.24 12.43 -5.06
N TRP A 47 3.10 11.15 -4.74
CA TRP A 47 1.83 10.52 -4.42
C TRP A 47 1.69 10.45 -2.91
N MET A 48 0.67 11.13 -2.41
CA MET A 48 0.35 11.20 -1.00
C MET A 48 -0.89 10.38 -0.71
N VAL A 49 -0.87 9.64 0.38
CA VAL A 49 -1.94 8.75 0.82
C VAL A 49 -2.26 9.09 2.25
N ARG A 50 -3.54 9.07 2.62
CA ARG A 50 -3.91 9.21 4.03
C ARG A 50 -3.25 8.11 4.85
N GLN A 51 -2.76 8.45 6.04
CA GLN A 51 -2.10 7.50 6.92
C GLN A 51 -3.02 6.33 7.30
N ASP A 52 -4.33 6.56 7.36
CA ASP A 52 -5.33 5.55 7.65
C ASP A 52 -5.84 4.80 6.42
N ALA A 53 -5.28 5.05 5.23
CA ALA A 53 -5.68 4.37 4.02
C ALA A 53 -5.40 2.88 4.08
N ARG A 54 -6.24 2.13 3.40
CA ARG A 54 -6.17 0.67 3.33
C ARG A 54 -6.16 0.23 1.88
N ARG A 55 -5.47 -0.88 1.64
CA ARG A 55 -5.56 -1.55 0.35
C ARG A 55 -6.87 -2.34 0.29
N VAL A 56 -7.73 -2.04 -0.66
CA VAL A 56 -8.95 -2.80 -0.96
C VAL A 56 -8.70 -3.62 -2.22
N THR A 57 -8.26 -4.86 -2.04
CA THR A 57 -8.09 -5.79 -3.16
C THR A 57 -9.27 -6.76 -3.15
N GLN A 58 -9.98 -6.91 -4.28
CA GLN A 58 -10.88 -8.05 -4.46
C GLN A 58 -10.00 -9.29 -4.66
N GLY A 59 -9.78 -10.00 -3.54
CA GLY A 59 -9.19 -11.33 -3.40
C GLY A 59 -8.37 -11.90 -4.56
N ALA A 60 -7.05 -11.93 -4.40
CA ALA A 60 -6.21 -13.04 -4.86
C ALA A 60 -4.95 -13.15 -3.96
N PRO A 61 -4.46 -14.37 -3.70
CA PRO A 61 -3.85 -14.77 -2.44
C PRO A 61 -2.43 -14.22 -2.26
N VAL A 62 -2.01 -14.17 -0.99
CA VAL A 62 -0.61 -14.17 -0.56
C VAL A 62 0.22 -15.14 -1.42
N ARG A 63 0.94 -14.61 -2.41
CA ARG A 63 2.01 -15.32 -3.10
C ARG A 63 3.35 -14.83 -2.55
N GLY A 64 3.78 -15.51 -1.50
CA GLY A 64 5.09 -15.35 -0.86
C GLY A 64 5.30 -16.32 0.30
N GLY A 65 4.60 -17.46 0.31
CA GLY A 65 4.70 -18.50 1.35
C GLY A 65 4.93 -19.89 0.76
N LEU A 66 5.74 -20.00 -0.30
CA LEU A 66 6.11 -21.30 -0.90
C LEU A 66 7.62 -21.59 -0.76
N LEU A 67 8.22 -21.28 0.40
CA LEU A 67 9.62 -21.63 0.65
C LEU A 67 9.93 -22.17 2.07
N ALA A 68 8.95 -22.50 2.92
CA ALA A 68 9.28 -22.83 4.32
C ALA A 68 8.64 -24.08 4.97
N GLN A 69 7.86 -24.92 4.28
CA GLN A 69 7.31 -26.15 4.90
C GLN A 69 7.22 -27.39 3.99
N LEU A 70 8.27 -27.67 3.21
CA LEU A 70 8.50 -29.04 2.69
C LEU A 70 9.97 -29.42 2.90
N GLY A 71 10.41 -29.32 4.15
CA GLY A 71 11.56 -30.06 4.66
C GLY A 71 11.05 -31.05 5.69
N ALA A 72 10.86 -32.30 5.28
CA ALA A 72 10.98 -33.55 6.04
C ALA A 72 10.70 -34.73 5.11
#